data_AF-A0AA44J9T4-F1
#
_entry.id   AF-A0AA44J9T4-F1
#
_cell.length_a   1.000
_cell.length_b   1.000
_cell.length_c   1.000
_cell.angle_alpha   90.00
_cell.angle_beta   90.00
_cell.angle_gamma   90.00
#
_symmetry.space_group_name_H-M   'P 1'
#
loop_
_entity.id
_entity.type
_entity.pdbx_description
1 polymer ?
#
loop_
_entity_poly.entity_id
_entity_poly.type
_entity_poly.pdbx_seq_one_letter_code
_entity_poly.pdbx_strand_id
1 'polypeptide(L)' 'MRFVVHCIDHKDGLPKRLANYDAHKAYLGAPGPVGTVISGPLVADDGETMIGSLFVFEAERKQDVVDFNA' A
#
# COMPACT_ATOMS: atom_id res chain seq x y z
N MET A 1 6.58 15.98 3.38
CA MET A 1 5.70 15.66 4.53
C MET A 1 5.46 14.15 4.58
N ARG A 2 5.10 13.58 5.74
CA ARG A 2 4.77 12.15 5.84
C ARG A 2 3.27 11.92 5.92
N PHE A 3 2.79 10.97 5.15
CA PHE A 3 1.38 10.58 5.08
C PHE A 3 1.23 9.10 5.41
N VAL A 4 0.26 8.77 6.27
CA VAL A 4 -0.11 7.38 6.57
C VAL A 4 -1.30 7.02 5.70
N VAL A 5 -1.19 5.90 4.99
CA VAL A 5 -2.29 5.33 4.20
C VAL A 5 -2.62 3.96 4.77
N HIS A 6 -3.88 3.78 5.12
CA HIS A 6 -4.42 2.56 5.72
C HIS A 6 -5.46 1.98 4.77
N CYS A 7 -5.14 0.86 4.13
CA CYS A 7 -5.97 0.18 3.15
C CYS A 7 -6.48 -1.13 3.72
N ILE A 8 -7.78 -1.39 3.59
CA ILE A 8 -8.39 -2.68 3.93
C ILE A 8 -8.80 -3.35 2.62
N ASP A 9 -8.42 -4.61 2.46
CA ASP A 9 -8.82 -5.38 1.29
C ASP A 9 -10.34 -5.55 1.26
N HIS A 10 -10.91 -5.59 0.06
CA HIS A 10 -12.31 -5.98 -0.08
C HIS A 10 -12.52 -7.42 0.43
N LYS A 11 -13.78 -7.73 0.75
CA LYS A 11 -14.17 -9.10 1.10
C LYS A 11 -13.66 -10.08 0.03
N ASP A 12 -13.07 -11.18 0.48
CA ASP A 12 -12.48 -12.22 -0.38
C ASP A 12 -11.38 -11.69 -1.33
N GLY A 13 -10.67 -10.62 -0.94
CA GLY A 13 -9.69 -9.91 -1.77
C GLY A 13 -8.31 -10.58 -1.91
N LEU A 14 -7.98 -11.55 -1.05
CA LEU A 14 -6.66 -12.18 -1.01
C LEU A 14 -6.20 -12.75 -2.37
N PRO A 15 -7.04 -13.46 -3.16
CA PRO A 15 -6.62 -13.96 -4.48
C PRO A 15 -6.21 -12.83 -5.44
N LYS A 16 -6.97 -11.72 -5.45
CA LYS A 16 -6.64 -10.56 -6.29
C LYS A 16 -5.34 -9.90 -5.81
N ARG A 17 -5.14 -9.77 -4.50
CA ARG A 17 -3.88 -9.28 -3.91
C ARG A 17 -2.70 -10.12 -4.39
N LEU A 18 -2.77 -11.45 -4.22
CA LEU A 18 -1.68 -12.35 -4.59
C LEU A 18 -1.37 -12.29 -6.09
N ALA A 19 -2.39 -12.24 -6.94
CA ALA A 19 -2.22 -12.12 -8.39
C ALA A 19 -1.53 -10.81 -8.82
N ASN A 20 -1.58 -9.74 -8.01
CA ASN A 20 -1.01 -8.42 -8.32
C ASN A 20 0.18 -8.05 -7.43
N TYR A 21 0.62 -8.94 -6.54
CA TYR A 21 1.52 -8.56 -5.44
C TYR A 21 2.89 -8.08 -5.92
N ASP A 22 3.46 -8.73 -6.93
CA ASP A 22 4.75 -8.32 -7.49
C ASP A 22 4.65 -7.01 -8.27
N ALA A 23 3.58 -6.82 -9.06
CA ALA A 23 3.32 -5.56 -9.75
C ALA A 23 3.13 -4.40 -8.76
N HIS A 24 2.43 -4.65 -7.66
CA HIS A 24 2.25 -3.70 -6.57
C HIS A 24 3.57 -3.31 -5.92
N LYS A 25 4.43 -4.28 -5.56
CA LYS A 25 5.77 -3.98 -5.00
C LYS A 25 6.63 -3.16 -5.98
N ALA A 26 6.59 -3.50 -7.26
CA ALA A 26 7.31 -2.73 -8.29
C ALA A 26 6.80 -1.28 -8.38
N TYR A 27 5.48 -1.09 -8.32
CA TYR A 27 4.86 0.23 -8.31
C TYR A 27 5.30 1.07 -7.09
N LEU A 28 5.32 0.48 -5.89
CA LEU A 28 5.76 1.17 -4.67
C LEU A 28 7.25 1.53 -4.66
N GLY A 29 8.08 0.76 -5.37
CA GLY A 29 9.52 1.00 -5.48
C GLY A 29 9.92 1.92 -6.64
N ALA A 30 8.96 2.31 -7.49
CA ALA A 30 9.24 3.17 -8.63
C ALA A 30 9.61 4.59 -8.16
N PRO A 31 10.59 5.25 -8.81
CA PRO A 31 10.92 6.64 -8.50
C PRO A 31 9.76 7.55 -8.92
N GLY A 32 9.52 8.61 -8.13
CA GLY A 32 8.44 9.54 -8.41
C GLY A 32 8.25 10.58 -7.31
N PRO A 33 7.20 11.42 -7.42
CA PRO A 33 6.88 12.47 -6.44
C PRO A 33 6.38 11.91 -5.09
N VAL A 34 6.06 10.61 -5.03
CA VAL A 34 5.64 9.92 -3.80
C VAL A 34 6.67 8.83 -3.50
N GLY A 35 7.42 9.01 -2.41
CA GLY A 35 8.41 8.05 -1.94
C GLY A 35 7.85 7.11 -0.88
N THR A 36 8.08 5.81 -1.00
CA THR A 36 7.75 4.82 0.03
C THR A 36 8.78 4.84 1.16
N VAL A 37 8.37 5.18 2.38
CA VAL A 37 9.23 5.16 3.59
C VAL A 37 9.05 3.85 4.36
N ILE A 38 7.79 3.43 4.56
CA ILE A 38 7.42 2.16 5.19
C ILE A 38 6.32 1.54 4.34
N SER A 39 6.40 0.23 4.09
CA SER A 39 5.33 -0.54 3.44
C SER A 39 5.23 -1.94 4.05
N GLY A 40 4.00 -2.42 4.21
CA GLY A 40 3.75 -3.79 4.66
C GLY A 40 2.26 -4.14 4.65
N PRO A 41 1.94 -5.44 4.61
CA PRO A 41 0.57 -5.89 4.76
C PRO A 41 0.08 -5.70 6.20
N LEU A 42 -1.22 -5.43 6.34
CA LEU A 42 -1.94 -5.73 7.57
C LEU A 42 -2.25 -7.22 7.58
N VAL A 43 -2.05 -7.87 8.72
CA VAL A 43 -2.35 -9.29 8.91
C VAL A 43 -3.53 -9.47 9.86
N ALA A 44 -4.31 -10.52 9.64
CA ALA A 44 -5.34 -10.96 10.58
C ALA A 44 -4.72 -11.50 11.86
N ASP A 45 -5.56 -11.86 12.84
CA ASP A 45 -5.13 -12.39 14.14
C ASP A 45 -4.39 -13.74 14.04
N ASP A 46 -4.47 -14.43 12.90
CA ASP A 46 -3.68 -15.63 12.61
C ASP A 46 -2.19 -15.33 12.32
N GLY A 47 -1.83 -14.05 12.18
CA GLY A 47 -0.46 -13.58 11.93
C GLY A 47 0.03 -13.78 10.50
N GLU A 48 -0.79 -14.34 9.60
CA GLU A 48 -0.37 -14.73 8.25
C GLU A 48 -1.28 -14.17 7.16
N THR A 49 -2.60 -14.19 7.37
CA THR A 49 -3.56 -13.80 6.34
C THR A 49 -3.49 -12.30 6.12
N MET A 50 -3.04 -11.90 4.94
CA MET A 50 -3.04 -10.49 4.54
C MET A 50 -4.47 -9.98 4.33
N ILE A 51 -4.81 -8.88 5.01
CA ILE A 51 -6.16 -8.27 4.98
C ILE A 51 -6.15 -6.80 4.55
N GLY A 52 -4.99 -6.28 4.15
CA GLY A 52 -4.83 -4.88 3.82
C GLY A 52 -3.38 -4.47 3.74
N SER A 53 -3.13 -3.17 3.73
CA SER A 53 -1.78 -2.60 3.71
C SER A 53 -1.70 -1.34 4.56
N LEU A 54 -0.55 -1.13 5.18
CA LEU A 54 -0.18 0.12 5.83
C LEU A 54 1.05 0.70 5.13
N PHE A 55 0.97 1.98 4.79
CA PHE A 55 2.07 2.71 4.18
C PHE A 55 2.37 3.99 4.95
N VAL A 56 3.66 4.34 4.95
CA VAL A 56 4.10 5.71 5.21
C VAL A 56 4.76 6.22 3.95
N PHE A 57 4.14 7.23 3.33
CA PHE A 57 4.65 7.90 2.14
C PHE A 57 5.25 9.25 2.49
N GLU A 58 6.30 9.62 1.77
CA GLU A 58 6.85 10.98 1.72
C GLU A 58 6.42 11.67 0.43
N ALA A 59 5.79 12.83 0.54
CA ALA A 59 5.36 13.65 -0.59
C ALA A 59 5.29 15.13 -0.21
N GLU A 60 5.25 16.01 -1.22
CA GLU A 60 5.09 17.45 -1.01
C GLU A 60 3.65 17.84 -0.66
N ARG A 61 2.65 17.17 -1.26
CA ARG A 61 1.23 17.47 -1.01
C ARG A 61 0.45 16.20 -0.74
N LYS A 62 -0.62 16.33 0.04
CA LYS A 62 -1.58 15.23 0.25
C LYS A 62 -2.16 14.73 -1.07
N GLN A 63 -2.40 15.64 -2.02
CA GLN A 63 -3.00 15.29 -3.31
C GLN A 63 -2.11 14.33 -4.11
N ASP A 64 -0.78 14.47 -4.05
CA ASP A 64 0.13 13.57 -4.76
C ASP A 64 -0.02 12.12 -4.25
N VAL A 65 -0.25 11.95 -2.95
CA VAL A 65 -0.53 10.63 -2.34
C VAL A 65 -1.93 10.12 -2.70
N VAL A 66 -2.93 11.01 -2.81
CA VAL A 66 -4.28 10.61 -3.26
C VAL A 66 -4.23 10.10 -4.69
N ASP A 67 -3.57 10.84 -5.60
CA ASP A 67 -3.46 10.48 -7.02
C ASP A 67 -2.65 9.20 -7.22
N PHE A 68 -1.63 8.96 -6.38
CA PHE A 68 -0.85 7.71 -6.38
C PHE A 68 -1.67 6.48 -5.95
N ASN A 69 -2.80 6.66 -5.27
CA ASN A 69 -3.66 5.55 -4.80
C ASN A 69 -5.02 5.48 -5.52
N ALA A 70 -5.21 6.29 -6.57
CA ALA A 70 -6.43 6.32 -7.37
C ALA A 70 -6.51 5.14 -8.36
#